data_AF-A0A977Q0U9-F1
#
_entry.id   AF-A0A977Q0U9-F1
#
_cell.length_a   1.000
_cell.length_b   1.000
_cell.length_c   1.000
_cell.angle_alpha   90.00
_cell.angle_beta   90.00
_cell.angle_gamma   90.00
#
_symmetry.space_group_name_H-M   'P 1'
#
loop_
_entity.id
_entity.type
_entity.pdbx_description
1 polymer ?
#
loop_
_entity_poly.entity_id
_entity_poly.type
_entity_poly.pdbx_seq_one_letter_code
_entity_poly.pdbx_strand_id
1 'polypeptide(L)' 'MVRHGINTSELWKKLPWKKFQKTLFRLQKRVFKAVQFGDKHKAWSLQKLIIKSQAARLLVVSQGRTRANASKNDTDTRTL' A
#
# COMPACT_ATOMS: atom_id res chain seq x y z
N MET A 1 -19.16 -3.23 -21.47
CA MET A 1 -19.49 -4.30 -20.49
C MET A 1 -18.31 -4.49 -19.54
N VAL A 2 -18.33 -3.84 -18.38
CA VAL A 2 -17.32 -4.09 -17.33
C VAL A 2 -17.77 -5.34 -16.59
N ARG A 3 -17.00 -6.44 -16.73
CA ARG A 3 -17.27 -7.69 -16.02
C ARG A 3 -17.07 -7.46 -14.52
N HIS A 4 -18.17 -7.36 -13.78
CA HIS A 4 -18.18 -7.47 -12.32
C HIS A 4 -17.82 -8.91 -11.93
N GLY A 5 -16.54 -9.26 -11.97
CA GLY A 5 -16.05 -10.62 -11.68
C GLY A 5 -14.67 -10.67 -11.04
N ILE A 6 -14.09 -9.52 -10.70
CA ILE A 6 -12.88 -9.48 -9.89
C ILE A 6 -13.29 -9.00 -8.51
N ASN A 7 -13.44 -9.94 -7.58
CA ASN A 7 -13.46 -9.68 -6.15
C ASN A 7 -12.22 -8.85 -5.82
N THR A 8 -12.39 -7.54 -5.78
CA THR A 8 -11.30 -6.59 -5.45
C THR A 8 -10.78 -6.88 -4.03
N SER A 9 -11.63 -7.55 -3.22
CA SER A 9 -11.29 -8.12 -1.91
C SER A 9 -10.23 -9.26 -1.95
N GLU A 10 -10.02 -9.91 -3.09
CA GLU A 10 -9.00 -10.96 -3.23
C GLU A 10 -7.70 -10.45 -3.83
N LEU A 11 -7.77 -9.38 -4.65
CA LEU A 11 -6.59 -8.77 -5.26
C LEU A 11 -5.57 -8.31 -4.21
N TRP A 12 -6.04 -7.78 -3.08
CA TRP A 12 -5.14 -7.33 -2.02
C TRP A 12 -4.53 -8.48 -1.20
N LYS A 13 -5.21 -9.64 -1.13
CA LYS A 13 -4.62 -10.87 -0.56
C LYS A 13 -3.51 -11.42 -1.47
N LYS A 14 -3.67 -11.25 -2.78
CA LYS A 14 -2.70 -11.68 -3.82
C LYS A 14 -1.53 -10.72 -4.00
N LEU A 15 -1.48 -9.59 -3.28
CA LEU A 15 -0.33 -8.69 -3.32
C LEU A 15 0.94 -9.41 -2.83
N PRO A 16 2.08 -9.26 -3.52
CA PRO A 16 3.32 -9.93 -3.14
C PRO A 16 4.01 -9.20 -1.97
N TRP A 17 3.40 -9.24 -0.78
CA TRP A 17 3.85 -8.56 0.44
C TRP A 17 5.32 -8.86 0.79
N LYS A 18 5.75 -10.11 0.62
CA LYS A 18 7.12 -10.54 0.86
C LYS A 18 8.14 -9.86 -0.06
N LYS A 19 7.79 -9.61 -1.33
CA LYS A 19 8.65 -8.87 -2.28
C LYS A 19 8.73 -7.39 -1.88
N PHE A 20 7.62 -6.83 -1.42
CA PHE A 20 7.58 -5.45 -0.96
C PHE A 20 8.45 -5.24 0.29
N GLN A 21 8.32 -6.09 1.31
CA GLN A 21 9.14 -6.04 2.54
C GLN A 21 10.64 -6.14 2.22
N LYS A 22 11.05 -7.07 1.33
CA LYS A 22 12.45 -7.18 0.89
C LYS A 22 12.95 -5.90 0.23
N THR A 23 12.14 -5.30 -0.65
CA THR A 23 12.50 -4.06 -1.35
C THR A 23 12.63 -2.89 -0.38
N LEU A 24 11.69 -2.78 0.57
CA LEU A 24 11.70 -1.77 1.62
C LEU A 24 12.96 -1.89 2.49
N PHE A 25 13.30 -3.10 2.93
CA PHE A 25 14.49 -3.34 3.75
C PHE A 25 15.78 -2.98 3.02
N ARG A 26 15.88 -3.26 1.71
CA ARG A 26 17.04 -2.85 0.89
C ARG A 26 17.15 -1.33 0.77
N LEU A 27 16.03 -0.64 0.57
CA LEU A 27 15.98 0.81 0.49
C LEU A 27 16.31 1.47 1.83
N GLN A 28 15.78 0.96 2.95
CA GLN A 28 16.12 1.41 4.30
C GLN A 28 17.61 1.23 4.60
N LYS A 29 18.21 0.08 4.23
CA LYS A 29 19.66 -0.11 4.34
C LYS A 29 20.46 0.89 3.50
N ARG A 30 19.99 1.26 2.30
CA ARG A 30 20.65 2.28 1.47
C ARG A 30 20.56 3.68 2.08
N VAL A 31 19.42 4.03 2.68
CA VAL A 31 19.27 5.27 3.45
C VAL A 31 20.25 5.29 4.62
N PHE A 32 20.29 4.20 5.41
CA PHE A 32 21.21 4.09 6.55
C PHE A 32 22.67 4.27 6.13
N LYS A 33 23.10 3.58 5.06
CA LYS A 33 24.45 3.76 4.51
C LYS A 33 24.70 5.20 4.05
N ALA A 34 23.77 5.82 3.31
CA ALA A 34 23.93 7.20 2.84
C ALA A 34 24.06 8.20 4.00
N VAL A 35 23.31 8.00 5.09
CA VAL A 35 23.44 8.81 6.31
C VAL A 35 24.80 8.61 6.98
N GLN A 36 25.29 7.37 7.06
CA GLN A 36 26.62 7.07 7.63
C GLN A 36 27.77 7.72 6.84
N PHE A 37 27.64 7.81 5.52
CA PHE A 37 28.61 8.51 4.67
C PHE A 37 28.46 10.04 4.67
N GLY A 38 27.46 10.61 5.38
CA GLY A 38 27.21 12.05 5.43
C GLY A 38 26.45 12.63 4.23
N ASP A 39 26.05 11.80 3.27
CA ASP A 39 25.34 12.18 2.04
C ASP A 39 23.83 12.42 2.30
N LYS A 40 23.51 13.55 2.93
CA LYS A 40 22.13 13.92 3.31
C LYS A 40 21.18 14.04 2.11
N HIS A 41 21.65 14.58 0.98
CA HIS A 41 20.86 14.71 -0.25
C HIS A 41 20.43 13.34 -0.81
N LYS A 42 21.33 12.35 -0.74
CA LYS A 42 21.07 10.99 -1.21
C LYS A 42 20.11 10.26 -0.29
N ALA A 43 20.28 10.42 1.03
CA ALA A 43 19.35 9.88 2.02
C ALA A 43 17.93 10.45 1.83
N TRP A 44 17.80 11.77 1.66
CA TRP A 44 16.51 12.43 1.43
C TRP A 44 15.83 11.96 0.13
N SER A 45 16.58 11.87 -0.96
CA SER A 45 16.06 11.37 -2.25
C SER A 45 15.55 9.94 -2.14
N LEU A 46 16.28 9.06 -1.43
CA LEU A 46 15.89 7.68 -1.18
C LEU A 46 14.65 7.58 -0.27
N GLN A 47 14.55 8.41 0.77
CA GLN A 47 13.40 8.45 1.65
C GLN A 47 12.14 8.95 0.92
N LYS A 48 12.27 9.99 0.09
CA LYS A 48 11.20 10.50 -0.77
C LYS A 48 10.70 9.45 -1.76
N LEU A 49 11.61 8.67 -2.34
CA LEU A 49 11.27 7.54 -3.21
C LEU A 49 10.46 6.46 -2.48
N ILE A 50 10.89 6.10 -1.26
CA ILE A 50 10.18 5.13 -0.41
C ILE A 50 8.73 5.58 -0.19
N ILE A 51 8.53 6.83 0.25
CA ILE A 51 7.20 7.39 0.53
C ILE A 51 6.33 7.39 -0.72
N LYS A 52 6.83 7.89 -1.87
CA LYS A 52 6.06 7.93 -3.12
C LYS A 52 5.59 6.54 -3.56
N SER A 53 6.47 5.56 -3.49
CA SER A 53 6.12 4.19 -3.88
C SER A 53 5.10 3.56 -2.92
N GLN A 54 5.18 3.85 -1.61
CA GLN A 54 4.27 3.31 -0.60
C GLN A 54 2.91 4.00 -0.61
N ALA A 55 2.86 5.32 -0.76
CA ALA A 55 1.63 6.09 -0.85
C ALA A 55 0.74 5.58 -1.99
N ALA A 56 1.31 5.36 -3.18
CA ALA A 56 0.58 4.78 -4.31
C ALA A 56 -0.04 3.41 -3.98
N ARG A 57 0.69 2.53 -3.25
CA ARG A 57 0.19 1.20 -2.86
C ARG A 57 -0.86 1.26 -1.75
N LEU A 58 -0.67 2.12 -0.75
CA LEU A 58 -1.63 2.32 0.33
C LEU A 58 -2.94 2.92 -0.18
N LEU A 59 -2.90 3.84 -1.15
CA LEU A 59 -4.09 4.38 -1.80
C LEU A 59 -4.93 3.29 -2.48
N VAL A 60 -4.29 2.34 -3.17
CA VAL A 60 -4.99 1.18 -3.77
C VAL A 60 -5.64 0.30 -2.70
N VAL A 61 -4.95 0.05 -1.58
CA VAL A 61 -5.50 -0.74 -0.45
C VAL A 61 -6.65 -0.02 0.24
N SER A 62 -6.51 1.27 0.52
CA SER A 62 -7.52 2.09 1.17
C SER A 62 -8.78 2.20 0.31
N GLN A 63 -8.64 2.46 -0.99
CA GLN A 63 -9.77 2.55 -1.91
C GLN A 63 -10.54 1.22 -2.04
N GLY A 64 -9.85 0.09 -1.92
CA GLY A 64 -10.49 -1.23 -1.85
C GLY A 64 -11.29 -1.44 -0.56
N ARG A 65 -10.80 -0.95 0.59
CA ARG A 65 -11.47 -1.09 1.89
C ARG A 65 -12.69 -0.17 2.05
N THR A 66 -12.60 1.09 1.61
CA THR A 66 -13.74 2.04 1.72
C THR A 66 -14.94 1.59 0.89
N ARG A 67 -14.74 0.96 -0.26
CA ARG A 67 -15.84 0.41 -1.07
C ARG A 67 -16.50 -0.82 -0.42
N ALA A 68 -15.74 -1.68 0.26
CA ALA A 68 -16.26 -2.90 0.88
C ALA A 68 -17.04 -2.65 2.19
N ASN A 69 -16.73 -1.56 2.90
CA ASN A 69 -17.44 -1.17 4.12
C ASN A 69 -18.72 -0.35 3.82
N ALA A 70 -18.81 0.29 2.66
CA ALA A 70 -19.97 1.10 2.29
C ALA A 70 -21.23 0.25 1.95
N SER A 71 -21.08 -1.04 1.64
CA SER A 71 -22.21 -1.92 1.26
C SER A 71 -22.79 -2.75 2.40
N LYS A 72 -22.27 -2.62 3.64
CA LYS A 72 -22.63 -3.50 4.77
C LYS A 72 -23.56 -2.87 5.79
N ASN A 73 -23.90 -1.59 5.66
CA ASN A 73 -24.68 -0.87 6.65
C ASN A 73 -26.19 -0.81 6.34
N ASP A 74 -26.66 -1.51 5.29
CA ASP A 74 -28.04 -1.37 4.79
C ASP A 74 -28.92 -2.63 5.01
N THR A 75 -28.40 -3.69 5.64
CA THR A 75 -29.14 -4.96 5.82
C THR A 75 -29.64 -5.26 7.23
N ASP A 76 -29.28 -4.47 8.24
CA ASP A 76 -29.63 -4.76 9.65
C ASP A 76 -30.73 -3.87 10.25
N THR A 77 -31.41 -3.02 9.47
CA THR A 77 -32.49 -2.13 9.97
C THR A 77 -33.90 -2.55 9.55
N ARG A 78 -34.09 -3.77 9.01
CA ARG A 78 -35.40 -4.24 8.52
C ARG A 78 -35.90 -5.50 9.23
N THR A 79 -35.90 -5.49 10.55
CA THR A 79 -36.71 -6.39 11.39
C THR A 79 -37.04 -5.71 12.72
N LEU A 80 -38.06 -4.85 12.70
CA LEU A 80 -39.06 -4.67 13.74
C LEU A 80 -40.39 -4.33 13.06
#